data_AF-A0A952RZC5-F1
#
_entry.id   AF-A0A952RZC5-F1
#
_cell.length_a   1.000
_cell.length_b   1.000
_cell.length_c   1.000
_cell.angle_alpha   90.00
_cell.angle_beta   90.00
_cell.angle_gamma   90.00
#
_symmetry.space_group_name_H-M   'P 1'
#
loop_
_entity.id
_entity.type
_entity.pdbx_description
1 polymer ?
#
loop_
_entity_poly.entity_id
_entity_poly.type
_entity_poly.pdbx_seq_one_letter_code
_entity_poly.pdbx_strand_id
1 'polypeptide(L)'
;MTKKTQKKFRSAEETKEFSLEEFSKLTEGVIFISETDAGLEPFVEFHGAQDHVEKPRSSSEDSEEVSFEKFFDRLTARREWHTAADQKRTAAYSKIRKYLEKHLTDLRVVRSGKIRIDIVVFGKTPDGSLAGFRTRAVET
;
A
#
# COMPACT_ATOMS: atom_id res chain seq x y z
N MET A 1 46.23 -27.06 3.80
CA MET A 1 45.44 -26.96 5.04
C MET A 1 44.83 -25.57 5.06
N THR A 2 43.61 -25.35 4.56
CA THR A 2 42.26 -25.54 5.13
C THR A 2 41.55 -24.18 5.23
N LYS A 3 40.58 -24.01 4.32
CA LYS A 3 39.29 -23.30 4.48
C LYS A 3 39.35 -21.78 4.71
N LYS A 4 39.29 -21.02 3.61
CA LYS A 4 38.67 -19.69 3.61
C LYS A 4 37.15 -19.85 3.61
N THR A 5 36.54 -19.57 4.75
CA THR A 5 35.10 -19.42 4.94
C THR A 5 34.58 -18.28 4.07
N GLN A 6 33.93 -18.60 2.95
CA GLN A 6 33.11 -17.62 2.24
C GLN A 6 31.85 -17.38 3.07
N LYS A 7 31.85 -16.24 3.77
CA LYS A 7 30.69 -15.64 4.41
C LYS A 7 29.71 -15.27 3.30
N LYS A 8 28.69 -16.11 3.11
CA LYS A 8 27.51 -15.87 2.25
C LYS A 8 26.84 -14.60 2.77
N PHE A 9 27.16 -13.45 2.18
CA PHE A 9 26.31 -12.28 2.28
C PHE A 9 25.01 -12.64 1.57
N ARG A 10 23.90 -12.63 2.31
CA ARG A 10 22.55 -12.76 1.78
C ARG A 10 22.41 -11.77 0.62
N SER A 11 22.06 -12.29 -0.56
CA SER A 11 21.76 -11.50 -1.74
C SER A 11 20.80 -10.36 -1.37
N ALA A 12 21.14 -9.15 -1.80
CA ALA A 12 20.17 -8.08 -1.89
C ALA A 12 18.98 -8.61 -2.68
N GLU A 13 17.81 -8.58 -2.07
CA GLU A 13 16.57 -9.02 -2.67
C GLU A 13 16.33 -8.18 -3.93
N GLU A 14 16.31 -8.83 -5.08
CA GLU A 14 16.13 -8.19 -6.39
C GLU A 14 14.71 -7.62 -6.43
N THR A 15 14.54 -6.36 -6.00
CA THR A 15 13.27 -5.64 -6.08
C THR A 15 12.88 -5.52 -7.55
N LYS A 16 11.91 -6.33 -7.99
CA LYS A 16 11.36 -6.26 -9.34
C LYS A 16 10.72 -4.88 -9.56
N GLU A 17 10.84 -4.37 -10.78
CA GLU A 17 10.20 -3.11 -11.17
C GLU A 17 8.70 -3.13 -10.92
N PHE A 18 8.17 -2.02 -10.41
CA PHE A 18 6.73 -1.83 -10.19
C PHE A 18 6.05 -1.57 -11.53
N SER A 19 4.93 -2.24 -11.82
CA SER A 19 4.12 -2.03 -13.02
C SER A 19 2.74 -1.52 -12.64
N LEU A 20 2.39 -0.32 -13.09
CA LEU A 20 1.08 0.28 -12.86
C LEU A 20 -0.06 -0.54 -13.49
N GLU A 21 0.20 -1.16 -14.64
CA GLU A 21 -0.79 -1.97 -15.35
C GLU A 21 -1.13 -3.25 -14.58
N GLU A 22 -0.10 -3.98 -14.12
CA GLU A 22 -0.29 -5.17 -13.30
C GLU A 22 -0.92 -4.82 -11.95
N PHE A 23 -0.50 -3.71 -11.35
CA PHE A 23 -1.07 -3.25 -10.10
C PHE A 23 -2.53 -2.82 -10.25
N SER A 24 -2.89 -2.16 -11.36
CA SER A 24 -4.28 -1.79 -11.66
C SER A 24 -5.21 -2.99 -11.72
N LYS A 25 -4.78 -4.09 -12.33
CA LYS A 25 -5.56 -5.35 -12.35
C LYS A 25 -5.74 -5.94 -10.95
N LEU A 26 -4.78 -5.76 -10.05
CA LEU A 26 -4.89 -6.24 -8.66
C LEU A 26 -5.86 -5.39 -7.83
N THR A 27 -5.94 -4.09 -8.13
CA THR A 27 -6.83 -3.15 -7.45
C THR A 27 -8.23 -3.06 -8.05
N GLU A 28 -8.42 -3.57 -9.27
CA GLU A 28 -9.70 -3.51 -10.00
C GLU A 28 -10.83 -4.20 -9.22
N GLY A 29 -11.93 -3.46 -9.01
CA GLY A 29 -13.11 -3.94 -8.28
C GLY A 29 -12.87 -4.20 -6.79
N VAL A 30 -11.70 -3.87 -6.25
CA VAL A 30 -11.43 -3.92 -4.81
C VAL A 30 -11.96 -2.64 -4.17
N ILE A 31 -12.77 -2.82 -3.13
CA ILE A 31 -13.39 -1.73 -2.40
C ILE A 31 -12.94 -1.68 -0.94
N PHE A 32 -12.60 -0.49 -0.49
CA PHE A 32 -12.35 -0.14 0.91
C PHE A 32 -13.69 0.12 1.60
N ILE A 33 -14.00 -0.64 2.65
CA ILE A 33 -15.23 -0.45 3.44
C ILE A 33 -14.97 0.64 4.48
N SER A 34 -15.83 1.64 4.45
CA SER A 34 -16.05 2.57 5.56
C SER A 34 -17.55 2.76 5.72
N GLU A 35 -18.01 3.91 6.20
CA GLU A 35 -19.44 4.28 6.04
C GLU A 35 -19.83 4.39 4.56
N THR A 36 -18.87 4.64 3.67
CA THR A 36 -19.03 4.59 2.22
C THR A 36 -18.05 3.59 1.59
N ASP A 37 -18.47 2.91 0.53
CA ASP A 37 -17.59 2.08 -0.30
C ASP A 37 -16.75 2.95 -1.24
N ALA A 38 -15.43 2.77 -1.22
CA ALA A 38 -14.52 3.47 -2.13
C ALA A 38 -13.61 2.49 -2.89
N GLY A 39 -13.37 2.75 -4.18
CA GLY A 39 -12.38 2.02 -4.97
C GLY A 39 -10.95 2.34 -4.55
N LEU A 40 -10.00 1.58 -5.11
CA LEU A 40 -8.57 1.85 -4.99
C LEU A 40 -8.06 2.47 -6.31
N GLU A 41 -7.44 3.64 -6.22
CA GLU A 41 -6.89 4.37 -7.35
C GLU A 41 -5.36 4.21 -7.40
N PRO A 42 -4.82 3.31 -8.24
CA PRO A 42 -3.38 3.06 -8.31
C PRO A 42 -2.63 4.22 -9.00
N PHE A 43 -1.37 4.46 -8.63
CA PHE A 43 -0.56 5.52 -9.22
C PHE A 43 0.94 5.20 -9.22
N VAL A 44 1.67 5.91 -10.09
CA VAL A 44 3.14 6.07 -10.10
C VAL A 44 3.45 7.53 -10.40
N GLU A 45 4.26 8.18 -9.58
CA GLU A 45 4.65 9.60 -9.69
C GLU A 45 6.17 9.73 -9.52
N PHE A 46 6.83 10.42 -10.47
CA PHE A 46 8.29 10.58 -10.48
C PHE A 46 8.81 11.47 -9.34
N HIS A 47 10.05 11.19 -8.93
CA HIS A 47 10.75 11.93 -7.88
C HIS A 47 10.89 13.41 -8.29
N GLY A 48 10.22 14.30 -7.54
CA GLY A 48 10.09 15.73 -7.87
C GLY A 48 8.66 16.26 -7.66
N ALA A 49 7.66 15.38 -7.66
CA ALA A 49 6.27 15.68 -7.31
C ALA A 49 5.94 15.40 -5.82
N GLN A 50 6.94 15.39 -4.95
CA GLN A 50 6.84 14.91 -3.55
C GLN A 50 5.73 15.59 -2.74
N ASP A 51 5.42 16.85 -3.01
CA ASP A 51 4.46 17.60 -2.20
C ASP A 51 3.02 17.06 -2.29
N HIS A 52 2.65 16.35 -3.36
CA HIS A 52 1.26 15.90 -3.59
C HIS A 52 0.93 14.49 -3.10
N VAL A 53 1.94 13.66 -2.82
CA VAL A 53 1.74 12.27 -2.39
C VAL A 53 1.83 12.14 -0.88
N GLU A 54 2.81 12.81 -0.29
CA GLU A 54 3.02 12.83 1.16
C GLU A 54 1.96 13.68 1.87
N LYS A 55 1.39 14.67 1.18
CA LYS A 55 0.23 15.44 1.62
C LYS A 55 -0.96 15.05 0.75
N PRO A 56 -1.94 14.32 1.29
CA PRO A 56 -3.18 14.06 0.56
C PRO A 56 -3.78 15.40 0.09
N ARG A 57 -4.46 15.40 -1.07
CA ARG A 57 -5.06 16.61 -1.67
C ARG A 57 -5.90 17.44 -0.68
N SER A 58 -6.43 16.81 0.36
CA SER A 58 -7.01 17.51 1.50
C SER A 58 -5.88 18.06 2.38
N SER A 59 -5.55 19.34 2.15
CA SER A 59 -4.59 20.17 2.91
C SER A 59 -5.08 20.45 4.36
N SER A 60 -5.63 19.44 5.03
CA SER A 60 -6.06 19.52 6.41
C SER A 60 -4.85 19.40 7.32
N GLU A 61 -4.76 20.24 8.36
CA GLU A 61 -3.73 20.17 9.43
C GLU A 61 -3.78 18.85 10.25
N ASP A 62 -4.67 17.93 9.88
CA ASP A 62 -4.98 16.69 10.60
C ASP A 62 -4.60 15.48 9.71
N SER A 63 -3.28 15.35 9.46
CA SER A 63 -2.72 14.17 8.81
C SER A 63 -2.02 13.28 9.83
N GLU A 64 -2.27 11.97 9.73
CA GLU A 64 -1.62 10.95 10.55
C GLU A 64 -0.91 9.93 9.65
N GLU A 65 0.29 9.54 10.06
CA GLU A 65 0.98 8.40 9.46
C GLU A 65 0.65 7.14 10.26
N VAL A 66 0.19 6.11 9.57
CA VAL A 66 -0.05 4.79 10.15
C VAL A 66 0.90 3.78 9.52
N SER A 67 1.37 2.82 10.32
CA SER A 67 2.27 1.80 9.81
C SER A 67 1.57 0.95 8.75
N PHE A 68 2.25 0.72 7.62
CA PHE A 68 1.81 -0.15 6.54
C PHE A 68 1.32 -1.51 7.05
N GLU A 69 2.08 -2.13 7.95
CA GLU A 69 1.73 -3.44 8.53
C GLU A 69 0.41 -3.40 9.29
N LYS A 70 0.21 -2.45 10.22
CA LYS A 70 -1.07 -2.33 10.96
C LYS A 70 -2.25 -2.02 10.05
N PHE A 71 -2.04 -1.23 9.00
CA PHE A 71 -3.10 -0.92 8.03
C PHE A 71 -3.56 -2.21 7.32
N PHE A 72 -2.62 -3.00 6.78
CA PHE A 72 -2.95 -4.22 6.08
C PHE A 72 -3.34 -5.38 7.00
N ASP A 73 -2.85 -5.45 8.24
CA ASP A 73 -3.26 -6.47 9.21
C ASP A 73 -4.78 -6.44 9.40
N ARG A 74 -5.37 -5.24 9.55
CA ARG A 74 -6.83 -5.08 9.64
C ARG A 74 -7.56 -5.53 8.38
N LEU A 75 -7.01 -5.26 7.20
CA LEU A 75 -7.63 -5.58 5.90
C LEU A 75 -7.46 -7.06 5.50
N THR A 76 -6.49 -7.74 6.09
CA THR A 76 -6.15 -9.13 5.78
C THR A 76 -6.48 -10.11 6.90
N ALA A 77 -6.93 -9.61 8.06
CA ALA A 77 -7.41 -10.42 9.17
C ALA A 77 -8.66 -11.20 8.76
N ARG A 78 -8.56 -12.53 8.79
CA ARG A 78 -9.72 -13.40 8.62
C ARG A 78 -10.47 -13.52 9.94
N ARG A 79 -11.79 -13.32 9.92
CA ARG A 79 -12.66 -13.54 11.08
C ARG A 79 -13.67 -14.64 10.78
N GLU A 80 -14.11 -15.33 11.82
CA GLU A 80 -15.03 -16.47 11.70
C GLU A 80 -16.38 -16.07 11.08
N TRP A 81 -16.80 -14.82 11.28
CA TRP A 81 -18.03 -14.26 10.75
C TRP A 81 -17.91 -13.65 9.34
N HIS A 82 -16.76 -13.78 8.67
CA HIS A 82 -16.58 -13.27 7.31
C HIS A 82 -17.41 -14.06 6.28
N THR A 83 -18.18 -13.34 5.47
CA THR A 83 -18.89 -13.91 4.32
C THR A 83 -17.93 -14.28 3.19
N ALA A 84 -18.42 -14.95 2.15
CA ALA A 84 -17.62 -15.23 0.95
C ALA A 84 -17.10 -13.96 0.27
N ALA A 85 -17.88 -12.88 0.29
CA ALA A 85 -17.45 -11.58 -0.25
C ALA A 85 -16.31 -10.97 0.58
N ASP A 86 -16.41 -11.04 1.91
CA ASP A 86 -15.35 -10.58 2.82
C ASP A 86 -14.06 -11.38 2.63
N GLN A 87 -14.16 -12.69 2.47
CA GLN A 87 -13.01 -13.56 2.21
C GLN A 87 -12.34 -13.24 0.86
N LYS A 88 -13.12 -13.00 -0.19
CA LYS A 88 -12.60 -12.59 -1.51
C LYS A 88 -11.85 -11.27 -1.41
N ARG A 89 -12.40 -10.31 -0.67
CA ARG A 89 -11.77 -9.00 -0.43
C ARG A 89 -10.49 -9.11 0.40
N THR A 90 -10.53 -9.87 1.49
CA THR A 90 -9.36 -10.18 2.34
C THR A 90 -8.22 -10.78 1.49
N ALA A 91 -8.56 -11.72 0.60
CA ALA A 91 -7.59 -12.32 -0.31
C ALA A 91 -7.05 -11.32 -1.34
N ALA A 92 -7.88 -10.39 -1.86
CA ALA A 92 -7.44 -9.33 -2.75
C ALA A 92 -6.45 -8.38 -2.05
N TYR A 93 -6.76 -7.91 -0.84
CA TYR A 93 -5.85 -7.09 -0.04
C TYR A 93 -4.55 -7.83 0.30
N SER A 94 -4.58 -9.14 0.55
CA SER A 94 -3.37 -9.94 0.74
C SER A 94 -2.48 -9.97 -0.50
N LYS A 95 -3.06 -10.05 -1.71
CA LYS A 95 -2.30 -9.97 -2.97
C LYS A 95 -1.71 -8.58 -3.19
N ILE A 96 -2.49 -7.53 -2.94
CA ILE A 96 -2.04 -6.13 -3.03
C ILE A 96 -0.86 -5.91 -2.07
N ARG A 97 -0.99 -6.32 -0.81
CA ARG A 97 0.06 -6.21 0.21
C ARG A 97 1.37 -6.83 -0.28
N LYS A 98 1.31 -8.09 -0.73
CA LYS A 98 2.48 -8.83 -1.23
C LYS A 98 3.11 -8.18 -2.45
N TYR A 99 2.30 -7.60 -3.33
CA TYR A 99 2.82 -6.88 -4.49
C TYR A 99 3.59 -5.63 -4.05
N LEU A 100 3.00 -4.81 -3.16
CA LEU A 100 3.65 -3.61 -2.64
C LEU A 100 4.95 -3.96 -1.89
N GLU A 101 4.93 -4.96 -1.00
CA GLU A 101 6.11 -5.43 -0.24
C GLU A 101 7.24 -5.94 -1.14
N LYS A 102 6.90 -6.49 -2.31
CA LYS A 102 7.88 -7.05 -3.25
C LYS A 102 8.51 -6.00 -4.17
N HIS A 103 7.73 -4.98 -4.53
CA HIS A 103 8.09 -4.03 -5.59
C HIS A 103 8.49 -2.65 -5.06
N LEU A 104 8.16 -2.34 -3.80
CA LEU A 104 8.40 -1.03 -3.19
C LEU A 104 9.18 -1.15 -1.89
N THR A 105 9.91 -0.08 -1.58
CA THR A 105 10.61 0.13 -0.30
C THR A 105 10.02 1.34 0.42
N ASP A 106 10.37 1.56 1.70
CA ASP A 106 9.90 2.74 2.47
C ASP A 106 8.36 2.88 2.45
N LEU A 107 7.66 1.75 2.67
CA LEU A 107 6.21 1.67 2.61
C LEU A 107 5.55 2.44 3.76
N ARG A 108 4.65 3.36 3.42
CA ARG A 108 3.97 4.25 4.34
C ARG A 108 2.48 4.35 4.01
N VAL A 109 1.71 4.75 5.01
CA VAL A 109 0.30 5.04 4.86
C VAL A 109 0.00 6.37 5.54
N VAL A 110 -0.54 7.30 4.78
CA VAL A 110 -0.96 8.61 5.29
C VAL A 110 -2.49 8.68 5.21
N ARG A 111 -3.11 9.11 6.29
CA ARG A 111 -4.54 9.43 6.37
C ARG A 111 -4.66 10.93 6.63
N SER A 112 -5.54 11.62 5.92
CA SER A 112 -5.79 13.06 6.14
C SER A 112 -7.27 13.38 6.13
N GLY A 113 -7.71 14.14 7.15
CA GLY A 113 -9.10 14.53 7.35
C GLY A 113 -9.76 13.81 8.53
N LYS A 114 -10.90 14.35 8.99
CA LYS A 114 -11.62 13.86 10.19
C LYS A 114 -12.87 13.05 9.87
N ILE A 115 -13.67 13.55 8.94
CA ILE A 115 -14.93 12.91 8.52
C ILE A 115 -14.76 12.27 7.15
N ARG A 116 -14.20 13.02 6.20
CA ARG A 116 -13.79 12.51 4.89
C ARG A 116 -12.28 12.37 4.91
N ILE A 117 -11.83 11.13 4.87
CA ILE A 117 -10.44 10.79 5.07
C ILE A 117 -9.86 10.33 3.76
N ASP A 118 -8.91 11.08 3.21
CA ASP A 118 -8.10 10.63 2.09
C ASP A 118 -6.98 9.73 2.64
N ILE A 119 -6.89 8.52 2.10
CA ILE A 119 -5.90 7.51 2.49
C ILE A 119 -4.98 7.28 1.31
N VAL A 120 -3.68 7.43 1.53
CA VAL A 120 -2.65 7.17 0.53
C VAL A 120 -1.72 6.11 1.07
N VAL A 121 -1.61 4.99 0.36
CA VAL A 121 -0.63 3.93 0.63
C VAL A 121 0.43 4.04 -0.46
N PHE A 122 1.70 4.20 -0.07
CA PHE A 122 2.76 4.41 -1.04
C PHE A 122 4.11 3.88 -0.56
N GLY A 123 5.04 3.75 -1.50
CA GLY A 123 6.45 3.47 -1.25
C GLY A 123 7.29 3.90 -2.45
N LYS A 124 8.59 3.63 -2.38
CA LYS A 124 9.58 3.97 -3.41
C LYS A 124 9.88 2.79 -4.32
N THR A 125 9.77 3.00 -5.62
CA THR A 125 10.24 2.06 -6.65
C THR A 125 11.77 2.05 -6.73
N PRO A 126 12.40 1.06 -7.39
CA PRO A 126 13.85 1.02 -7.58
C PRO A 126 14.45 2.25 -8.28
N ASP A 127 13.67 2.90 -9.16
CA ASP A 127 14.04 4.13 -9.87
C ASP A 127 13.84 5.40 -9.00
N GLY A 128 13.38 5.24 -7.75
CA GLY A 128 13.13 6.34 -6.82
C GLY A 128 11.78 7.03 -7.00
N SER A 129 10.93 6.59 -7.92
CA SER A 129 9.57 7.10 -8.05
C SER A 129 8.68 6.66 -6.88
N LEU A 130 7.64 7.44 -6.57
CA LEU A 130 6.61 7.06 -5.62
C LEU A 130 5.53 6.26 -6.33
N ALA A 131 5.08 5.16 -5.73
CA ALA A 131 4.01 4.35 -6.28
C ALA A 131 3.14 3.75 -5.18
N GLY A 132 1.89 3.44 -5.52
CA GLY A 132 0.94 2.88 -4.57
C GLY A 132 -0.50 3.09 -5.01
N PHE A 133 -1.40 3.31 -4.05
CA PHE A 133 -2.79 3.64 -4.34
C PHE A 133 -3.36 4.69 -3.39
N ARG A 134 -4.43 5.33 -3.84
CA ARG A 134 -5.26 6.26 -3.07
C ARG A 134 -6.64 5.63 -2.86
N THR A 135 -7.26 5.93 -1.74
CA THR A 135 -8.66 5.60 -1.48
C THR A 135 -9.24 6.59 -0.48
N ARG A 136 -10.53 6.48 -0.19
CA ARG A 136 -11.23 7.36 0.74
C ARG A 136 -12.04 6.57 1.75
N ALA A 137 -12.17 7.14 2.94
CA ALA A 137 -13.05 6.65 3.98
C ALA A 137 -13.97 7.77 4.47
N VAL A 138 -15.15 7.38 4.93
CA VAL A 138 -16.02 8.24 5.72
C VAL A 138 -16.13 7.65 7.12
N GLU A 139 -15.84 8.46 8.14
CA GLU A 139 -15.94 8.12 9.57
C GLU A 139 -16.83 9.18 10.26
N THR A 140 -17.75 8.73 11.14
CA THR A 140 -18.70 9.58 11.88
C THR A 140 -18.44 9.57 13.38
#